data_AF-A0A931Z623-F1
#
_entry.id   AF-A0A931Z623-F1
#
_cell.length_a   1.000
_cell.length_b   1.000
_cell.length_c   1.000
_cell.angle_alpha   90.00
_cell.angle_beta   90.00
_cell.angle_gamma   90.00
#
_symmetry.space_group_name_H-M   'P 1'
#
loop_
_entity.id
_entity.type
_entity.pdbx_description
1 polymer ?
#
loop_
_entity_poly.entity_id
_entity_poly.type
_entity_poly.pdbx_seq_one_letter_code
_entity_poly.pdbx_strand_id
1 'polypeptide(L)'
;RPKVKMLMLDTQGYSNTGGQNSDSSTMLGGYDMNQFGVASQGKLIEKKNVSEILTGGHGSPFVAQVSMANAAKLYKALLDGREYRGTAFFQAYTTCQPEHGVGDNMCADQAKPARDCRGMPEFVFNPRRGETSQEAFDLKGNPSVDRDWWRTKYSTTGEEYSFGVAHWAVTENRFRKHVKPIKEEDAAKLTLLDDQLLFLTQDDVIHRRVFDPAHRSFVVNFGCYIKAEEHGKFKFYAVTRQMVLFAVERRKAWRMLQSKAGIVNKDYLAQKSFLAKLDKGEIPLADAKTKARELFNAELAAVK
;
A
#
# COMPACT_ATOMS: atom_id res chain seq x y z
N ARG A 1 -12.20 34.59 3.29
CA ARG A 1 -12.27 33.12 3.49
C ARG A 1 -11.53 32.78 4.79
N PRO A 2 -12.11 31.97 5.69
CA PRO A 2 -11.45 31.63 6.95
C PRO A 2 -10.14 30.89 6.69
N LYS A 3 -9.08 31.26 7.43
CA LYS A 3 -7.76 30.61 7.37
C LYS A 3 -7.72 29.47 8.39
N VAL A 4 -8.41 28.37 8.10
CA VAL A 4 -8.44 27.20 9.01
C VAL A 4 -7.29 26.26 8.69
N LYS A 5 -6.60 25.77 9.72
CA LYS A 5 -5.54 24.77 9.62
C LYS A 5 -5.99 23.54 10.40
N MET A 6 -6.21 22.43 9.70
CA MET A 6 -6.67 21.18 10.29
C MET A 6 -5.52 20.18 10.30
N LEU A 7 -5.30 19.53 11.44
CA LEU A 7 -4.34 18.44 11.59
C LEU A 7 -5.11 17.18 11.99
N MET A 8 -5.01 16.15 11.16
CA MET A 8 -5.50 14.82 11.44
C MET A 8 -4.33 13.92 11.84
N LEU A 9 -4.34 13.47 13.09
CA LEU A 9 -3.46 12.40 13.56
C LEU A 9 -4.15 11.07 13.20
N ASP A 10 -3.70 10.45 12.10
CA ASP A 10 -4.32 9.24 11.57
C ASP A 10 -3.69 8.00 12.21
N THR A 11 -4.35 7.53 13.28
CA THR A 11 -4.05 6.25 13.93
C THR A 11 -4.76 5.07 13.29
N GLN A 12 -5.53 5.28 12.21
CA GLN A 12 -6.23 4.22 11.49
C GLN A 12 -7.21 3.40 12.37
N GLY A 13 -7.72 3.99 13.46
CA GLY A 13 -8.69 3.39 14.37
C GLY A 13 -9.10 4.38 15.44
N TYR A 14 -10.08 4.03 16.28
CA TYR A 14 -10.45 4.85 17.43
C TYR A 14 -9.62 4.48 18.64
N SER A 15 -8.45 5.09 18.75
CA SER A 15 -7.48 4.80 19.81
C SER A 15 -8.02 5.06 21.21
N ASN A 16 -8.82 6.11 21.40
CA ASN A 16 -9.36 6.46 22.72
C ASN A 16 -10.38 5.44 23.24
N THR A 17 -11.11 4.75 22.36
CA THR A 17 -12.20 3.83 22.72
C THR A 17 -11.81 2.35 22.60
N GLY A 18 -10.51 2.05 22.57
CA GLY A 18 -10.00 0.67 22.53
C GLY A 18 -9.91 0.06 21.13
N GLY A 19 -9.58 0.86 20.11
CA GLY A 19 -9.18 0.32 18.81
C GLY A 19 -10.32 -0.08 17.87
N GLN A 20 -11.48 0.57 18.00
CA GLN A 20 -12.61 0.35 17.09
C GLN A 20 -12.27 0.73 15.65
N ASN A 21 -12.84 -0.01 14.71
CA ASN A 21 -12.70 0.28 13.29
C ASN A 21 -13.26 1.65 12.92
N SER A 22 -12.55 2.31 12.01
CA SER A 22 -12.95 3.57 11.38
C SER A 22 -12.89 3.45 9.86
N ASP A 23 -13.43 4.44 9.13
CA ASP A 23 -13.21 4.55 7.67
C ASP A 23 -11.72 4.65 7.30
N SER A 24 -10.89 5.15 8.22
CA SER A 24 -9.44 5.27 8.07
C SER A 24 -8.68 3.98 8.38
N SER A 25 -9.32 2.96 8.95
CA SER A 25 -8.69 1.65 9.17
C SER A 25 -8.34 0.99 7.84
N THR A 26 -7.16 0.38 7.74
CA THR A 26 -6.80 -0.44 6.59
C THR A 26 -7.70 -1.68 6.52
N MET A 27 -7.82 -2.31 5.34
CA MET A 27 -8.64 -3.51 5.15
C MET A 27 -8.34 -4.59 6.20
N LEU A 28 -7.08 -4.72 6.63
CA LEU A 28 -6.65 -5.73 7.61
C LEU A 28 -6.48 -5.19 9.03
N GLY A 29 -6.57 -3.87 9.23
CA GLY A 29 -6.04 -3.18 10.41
C GLY A 29 -7.04 -2.92 11.53
N GLY A 30 -8.14 -3.69 11.58
CA GLY A 30 -9.21 -3.52 12.57
C GLY A 30 -9.14 -4.55 13.68
N TYR A 31 -9.07 -4.11 14.94
CA TYR A 31 -9.13 -5.03 16.09
C TYR A 31 -10.57 -5.28 16.52
N ASP A 32 -11.32 -4.22 16.82
CA ASP A 32 -12.69 -4.35 17.32
C ASP A 32 -13.72 -4.14 16.18
N MET A 33 -14.87 -4.79 16.28
CA MET A 33 -16.01 -4.81 15.32
C MET A 33 -15.85 -5.62 14.02
N ASN A 34 -14.64 -5.81 13.47
CA ASN A 34 -14.45 -6.61 12.25
C ASN A 34 -13.22 -7.53 12.37
N GLN A 35 -13.25 -8.45 13.33
CA GLN A 35 -12.15 -9.39 13.50
C GLN A 35 -12.11 -10.44 12.38
N PHE A 36 -10.90 -10.70 11.89
CA PHE A 36 -10.64 -11.92 11.14
C PHE A 36 -10.79 -13.15 12.03
N GLY A 37 -11.43 -14.19 11.52
CA GLY A 37 -11.66 -15.46 12.19
C GLY A 37 -12.28 -16.49 11.25
N VAL A 38 -12.77 -17.60 11.81
CA VAL A 38 -13.39 -18.68 11.02
C VAL A 38 -14.67 -18.19 10.31
N ALA A 39 -15.45 -17.33 10.97
CA ALA A 39 -16.74 -16.84 10.47
C ALA A 39 -16.69 -15.47 9.77
N SER A 40 -15.58 -14.73 9.89
CA SER A 40 -15.46 -13.38 9.33
C SER A 40 -14.07 -13.16 8.74
N GLN A 41 -14.02 -12.48 7.59
CA GLN A 41 -12.78 -12.14 6.91
C GLN A 41 -12.21 -10.77 7.34
N GLY A 42 -12.78 -10.18 8.38
CA GLY A 42 -12.42 -8.85 8.87
C GLY A 42 -13.03 -7.73 8.02
N LYS A 43 -12.40 -6.54 8.04
CA LYS A 43 -12.87 -5.39 7.27
C LYS A 43 -12.60 -5.63 5.78
N LEU A 44 -13.64 -5.59 4.95
CA LEU A 44 -13.51 -5.87 3.50
C LEU A 44 -13.53 -4.61 2.63
N ILE A 45 -13.76 -3.45 3.23
CA ILE A 45 -13.85 -2.17 2.53
C ILE A 45 -12.48 -1.48 2.47
N GLU A 46 -12.23 -0.78 1.36
CA GLU A 46 -11.01 0.00 1.15
C GLU A 46 -10.86 1.08 2.24
N LYS A 47 -9.61 1.43 2.61
CA LYS A 47 -9.37 2.57 3.50
C LYS A 47 -9.75 3.85 2.78
N LYS A 48 -10.53 4.71 3.44
CA LYS A 48 -10.86 6.03 2.92
C LYS A 48 -9.62 6.93 2.93
N ASN A 49 -9.15 7.32 1.74
CA ASN A 49 -8.01 8.22 1.58
C ASN A 49 -8.45 9.69 1.74
N VAL A 50 -8.67 10.13 2.98
CA VAL A 50 -9.24 11.46 3.32
C VAL A 50 -8.49 12.61 2.65
N SER A 51 -7.16 12.66 2.76
CA SER A 51 -6.36 13.72 2.12
C SER A 51 -6.58 13.77 0.61
N GLU A 52 -6.62 12.62 -0.07
CA GLU A 52 -6.81 12.57 -1.53
C GLU A 52 -8.19 13.08 -1.95
N ILE A 53 -9.23 12.85 -1.15
CA ILE A 53 -10.59 13.37 -1.42
C ILE A 53 -10.59 14.90 -1.34
N LEU A 54 -9.89 15.47 -0.36
CA LEU A 54 -9.81 16.93 -0.16
C LEU A 54 -9.08 17.65 -1.30
N THR A 55 -8.33 16.95 -2.15
CA THR A 55 -7.68 17.55 -3.32
C THR A 55 -8.64 17.94 -4.45
N GLY A 56 -9.85 17.35 -4.48
CA GLY A 56 -10.86 17.64 -5.52
C GLY A 56 -11.89 18.72 -5.17
N GLY A 57 -11.83 19.28 -3.95
CA GLY A 57 -12.85 20.22 -3.45
C GLY A 57 -12.74 21.64 -4.00
N HIS A 58 -13.85 22.39 -3.96
CA HIS A 58 -13.90 23.79 -4.39
C HIS A 58 -12.94 24.68 -3.57
N GLY A 59 -12.29 25.63 -4.24
CA GLY A 59 -11.39 26.60 -3.61
C GLY A 59 -10.00 26.06 -3.26
N SER A 60 -9.65 24.88 -3.78
CA SER A 60 -8.34 24.19 -3.73
C SER A 60 -7.65 24.37 -2.37
N PRO A 61 -7.94 23.54 -1.35
CA PRO A 61 -7.20 23.61 -0.10
C PRO A 61 -5.73 23.19 -0.31
N PHE A 62 -4.83 23.71 0.51
CA PHE A 62 -3.51 23.09 0.64
C PHE A 62 -3.69 21.77 1.38
N VAL A 63 -3.22 20.67 0.82
CA VAL A 63 -3.35 19.34 1.44
C VAL A 63 -1.98 18.69 1.53
N ALA A 64 -1.64 18.16 2.70
CA ALA A 64 -0.39 17.41 2.87
C ALA A 64 -0.62 16.14 3.68
N GLN A 65 -0.33 15.00 3.05
CA GLN A 65 -0.22 13.71 3.73
C GLN A 65 1.28 13.47 3.98
N VAL A 66 1.67 13.43 5.24
CA VAL A 66 3.08 13.52 5.68
C VAL A 66 3.40 12.46 6.72
N SER A 67 4.67 12.09 6.82
CA SER A 67 5.17 11.14 7.81
C SER A 67 6.24 11.78 8.70
N MET A 68 6.17 11.50 10.01
CA MET A 68 7.23 11.88 10.96
C MET A 68 8.58 11.27 10.61
N ALA A 69 8.59 10.13 9.89
CA ALA A 69 9.82 9.52 9.39
C ALA A 69 10.56 10.40 8.37
N ASN A 70 9.90 11.41 7.80
CA ASN A 70 10.51 12.43 6.94
C ASN A 70 10.32 13.82 7.57
N ALA A 71 10.98 14.04 8.71
CA ALA A 71 10.85 15.28 9.48
C ALA A 71 11.05 16.54 8.62
N ALA A 72 12.04 16.55 7.73
CA ALA A 72 12.31 17.69 6.85
C ALA A 72 11.11 18.02 5.95
N LYS A 73 10.48 17.01 5.31
CA LYS A 73 9.30 17.21 4.46
C LYS A 73 8.08 17.61 5.28
N LEU A 74 7.88 17.02 6.45
CA LEU A 74 6.82 17.39 7.38
C LEU A 74 6.90 18.88 7.76
N TYR A 75 8.05 19.34 8.25
CA TYR A 75 8.23 20.74 8.66
C TYR A 75 8.03 21.69 7.48
N LYS A 76 8.58 21.36 6.31
CA LYS A 76 8.37 22.16 5.10
C LYS A 76 6.88 22.26 4.74
N ALA A 77 6.16 21.14 4.74
CA ALA A 77 4.73 21.14 4.43
C ALA A 77 3.94 21.97 5.44
N LEU A 78 4.26 21.87 6.74
CA LEU A 78 3.63 22.68 7.79
C LEU A 78 3.86 24.17 7.58
N LEU A 79 5.09 24.59 7.25
CA LEU A 79 5.40 25.99 6.93
C LEU A 79 4.65 26.47 5.69
N ASP A 80 4.73 25.72 4.59
CA ASP A 80 4.04 26.05 3.33
C ASP A 80 2.52 26.17 3.54
N GLY A 81 1.93 25.22 4.26
CA GLY A 81 0.50 25.21 4.55
C GLY A 81 0.09 26.26 5.58
N ARG A 82 0.97 26.69 6.49
CA ARG A 82 0.75 27.83 7.39
C ARG A 82 0.71 29.14 6.62
N GLU A 83 1.64 29.35 5.69
CA GLU A 83 1.68 30.54 4.83
C GLU A 83 0.53 30.60 3.82
N TYR A 84 0.00 29.45 3.42
CA TYR A 84 -1.11 29.38 2.47
C TYR A 84 -2.31 30.21 2.94
N ARG A 85 -2.73 31.18 2.12
CA ARG A 85 -3.85 32.11 2.41
C ARG A 85 -5.23 31.48 2.16
N GLY A 86 -5.41 30.25 2.64
CA GLY A 86 -6.65 29.48 2.57
C GLY A 86 -6.66 28.35 3.60
N THR A 87 -7.62 27.43 3.44
CA THR A 87 -7.70 26.23 4.28
C THR A 87 -6.52 25.31 4.00
N ALA A 88 -5.87 24.82 5.05
CA ALA A 88 -4.86 23.77 4.93
C ALA A 88 -5.28 22.54 5.75
N PHE A 89 -5.07 21.36 5.17
CA PHE A 89 -5.30 20.08 5.81
C PHE A 89 -4.00 19.28 5.84
N PHE A 90 -3.65 18.79 7.02
CA PHE A 90 -2.49 17.94 7.26
C PHE A 90 -2.96 16.60 7.78
N GLN A 91 -2.50 15.51 7.19
CA GLN A 91 -2.70 14.16 7.69
C GLN A 91 -1.35 13.54 8.00
N ALA A 92 -1.13 13.17 9.25
CA ALA A 92 0.09 12.55 9.70
C ALA A 92 -0.21 11.14 10.21
N TYR A 93 0.55 10.14 9.75
CA TYR A 93 0.42 8.78 10.29
C TYR A 93 0.97 8.81 11.71
N THR A 94 0.21 8.27 12.64
CA THR A 94 0.62 8.17 14.03
C THR A 94 0.30 6.76 14.47
N THR A 95 1.31 5.97 14.83
CA THR A 95 1.01 4.65 15.38
C THR A 95 0.29 4.79 16.71
N CYS A 96 -0.72 3.97 16.93
CA CYS A 96 -1.25 3.75 18.26
C CYS A 96 -0.60 2.49 18.84
N GLN A 97 0.23 2.64 19.86
CA GLN A 97 1.05 1.57 20.41
C GLN A 97 0.23 0.38 20.93
N PRO A 98 -0.80 0.57 21.79
CA PRO A 98 -1.63 -0.56 22.23
C PRO A 98 -2.39 -1.20 21.06
N GLU A 99 -3.00 -0.41 20.19
CA GLU A 99 -3.90 -0.94 19.15
C GLU A 99 -3.18 -1.53 17.94
N HIS A 100 -1.99 -1.02 17.61
CA HIS A 100 -1.14 -1.62 16.59
C HIS A 100 -0.27 -2.73 17.17
N GLY A 101 -0.18 -2.81 18.50
CA GLY A 101 0.67 -3.72 19.26
C GLY A 101 2.14 -3.57 18.87
N VAL A 102 2.64 -2.35 18.99
CA VAL A 102 4.04 -1.97 18.79
C VAL A 102 4.60 -1.35 20.07
N GLY A 103 5.92 -1.36 20.25
CA GLY A 103 6.56 -0.76 21.44
C GLY A 103 6.35 0.76 21.54
N ASP A 104 6.39 1.30 22.75
CA ASP A 104 6.10 2.71 23.06
C ASP A 104 6.97 3.70 22.27
N ASN A 105 8.22 3.33 22.00
CA ASN A 105 9.21 4.12 21.28
C ASN A 105 9.15 3.97 19.75
N MET A 106 8.22 3.19 19.19
CA MET A 106 8.27 2.75 17.78
C MET A 106 7.54 3.69 16.80
N CYS A 107 7.05 4.85 17.24
CA CYS A 107 6.18 5.69 16.41
C CYS A 107 6.85 6.17 15.11
N ALA A 108 8.06 6.74 15.21
CA ALA A 108 8.81 7.17 14.04
C ALA A 108 9.25 5.99 13.16
N ASP A 109 9.66 4.89 13.80
CA ASP A 109 10.14 3.69 13.12
C ASP A 109 9.07 3.00 12.30
N GLN A 110 7.81 3.01 12.75
CA GLN A 110 6.67 2.43 12.05
C GLN A 110 6.06 3.39 11.00
N ALA A 111 6.26 4.69 11.17
CA ALA A 111 5.82 5.68 10.17
C ALA A 111 6.61 5.60 8.85
N LYS A 112 7.84 5.08 8.90
CA LYS A 112 8.68 4.83 7.72
C LYS A 112 8.13 3.69 6.84
N PRO A 113 7.97 2.45 7.33
CA PRO A 113 7.44 1.35 6.53
C PRO A 113 5.99 1.63 6.09
N ALA A 114 5.15 2.29 6.89
CA ALA A 114 3.80 2.68 6.48
C ALA A 114 3.80 3.60 5.23
N ARG A 115 4.76 4.53 5.13
CA ARG A 115 4.98 5.35 3.93
C ARG A 115 5.54 4.50 2.78
N ASP A 116 6.64 3.80 3.03
CA ASP A 116 7.43 3.14 1.99
C ASP A 116 6.66 2.00 1.32
N CYS A 117 5.81 1.29 2.07
CA CYS A 117 4.97 0.19 1.58
C CYS A 117 3.69 0.64 0.86
N ARG A 118 3.44 1.95 0.72
CA ARG A 118 2.19 2.55 0.21
C ARG A 118 0.96 2.36 1.11
N GLY A 119 1.14 2.02 2.39
CA GLY A 119 0.06 2.02 3.37
C GLY A 119 -0.55 3.42 3.53
N MET A 120 0.32 4.42 3.67
CA MET A 120 -0.01 5.84 3.67
C MET A 120 1.13 6.65 3.00
N PRO A 121 1.16 6.74 1.66
CA PRO A 121 2.25 7.41 0.94
C PRO A 121 2.28 8.93 1.19
N GLU A 122 3.44 9.56 1.08
CA GLU A 122 3.55 11.01 1.28
C GLU A 122 3.15 11.81 0.04
N PHE A 123 2.35 12.85 0.21
CA PHE A 123 2.15 13.82 -0.86
C PHE A 123 1.85 15.21 -0.33
N VAL A 124 2.14 16.21 -1.16
CA VAL A 124 1.69 17.59 -0.96
C VAL A 124 0.94 18.03 -2.20
N PHE A 125 -0.27 18.55 -2.02
CA PHE A 125 -1.04 19.25 -3.02
C PHE A 125 -1.03 20.74 -2.64
N ASN A 126 -0.26 21.53 -3.38
CA ASN A 126 -0.15 22.97 -3.17
C ASN A 126 -0.67 23.71 -4.41
N PRO A 127 -1.88 24.30 -4.35
CA PRO A 127 -2.52 24.97 -5.48
C PRO A 127 -1.83 26.28 -5.89
N ARG A 128 -0.83 26.74 -5.13
CA ARG A 128 0.01 27.88 -5.54
C ARG A 128 1.06 27.52 -6.60
N ARG A 129 1.29 26.23 -6.86
CA ARG A 129 2.36 25.76 -7.76
C ARG A 129 1.97 25.77 -9.24
N GLY A 130 0.69 25.80 -9.55
CA GLY A 130 0.18 25.78 -10.92
C GLY A 130 -1.33 25.59 -10.97
N GLU A 131 -1.87 25.57 -12.18
CA GLU A 131 -3.30 25.46 -12.44
C GLU A 131 -3.74 24.00 -12.65
N THR A 132 -2.80 23.13 -13.03
CA THR A 132 -3.05 21.70 -13.23
C THR A 132 -2.77 20.90 -11.96
N SER A 133 -3.42 19.74 -11.83
CA SER A 133 -3.09 18.80 -10.75
C SER A 133 -1.63 18.35 -10.80
N GLN A 134 -1.07 18.13 -11.99
CA GLN A 134 0.31 17.66 -12.13
C GLN A 134 1.32 18.67 -11.56
N GLU A 135 1.09 19.97 -11.70
CA GLU A 135 1.95 21.01 -11.12
C GLU A 135 1.77 21.14 -9.60
N ALA A 136 0.54 20.95 -9.12
CA ALA A 136 0.18 21.12 -7.72
C ALA A 136 0.61 19.94 -6.83
N PHE A 137 0.65 18.72 -7.37
CA PHE A 137 1.02 17.50 -6.64
C PHE A 137 2.54 17.30 -6.54
N ASP A 138 3.00 16.85 -5.37
CA ASP A 138 4.39 16.49 -5.09
C ASP A 138 4.49 15.16 -4.35
N LEU A 139 5.01 14.15 -5.06
CA LEU A 139 5.21 12.79 -4.56
C LEU A 139 6.66 12.45 -4.21
N LYS A 140 7.60 13.41 -4.23
CA LYS A 140 9.06 13.17 -4.07
C LYS A 140 9.48 12.57 -2.72
N GLY A 141 8.56 12.45 -1.76
CA GLY A 141 8.82 11.86 -0.45
C GLY A 141 8.80 10.33 -0.44
N ASN A 142 8.37 9.72 -1.55
CA ASN A 142 8.22 8.28 -1.66
C ASN A 142 9.37 7.67 -2.47
N PRO A 143 9.94 6.54 -2.05
CA PRO A 143 10.96 5.86 -2.82
C PRO A 143 10.35 5.15 -4.04
N SER A 144 11.14 4.93 -5.10
CA SER A 144 10.70 4.24 -6.34
C SER A 144 9.37 4.78 -6.89
N VAL A 145 9.30 6.09 -7.12
CA VAL A 145 8.04 6.80 -7.35
C VAL A 145 7.30 6.38 -8.62
N ASP A 146 7.98 5.79 -9.60
CA ASP A 146 7.45 5.30 -10.88
C ASP A 146 7.10 3.80 -10.86
N ARG A 147 7.24 3.15 -9.70
CA ARG A 147 6.97 1.73 -9.46
C ARG A 147 5.79 1.55 -8.50
N ASP A 148 5.17 0.38 -8.51
CA ASP A 148 4.08 0.03 -7.59
C ASP A 148 4.53 0.02 -6.13
N TRP A 149 5.70 -0.55 -5.88
CA TRP A 149 6.26 -0.76 -4.54
C TRP A 149 7.66 -0.18 -4.44
N TRP A 150 8.13 0.04 -3.22
CA TRP A 150 9.52 0.42 -3.00
C TRP A 150 10.46 -0.72 -3.43
N ARG A 151 11.39 -0.44 -4.34
CA ARG A 151 12.46 -1.34 -4.73
C ARG A 151 13.66 -1.11 -3.81
N THR A 152 13.99 -2.12 -3.03
CA THR A 152 15.08 -2.07 -2.05
C THR A 152 15.83 -3.40 -2.01
N LYS A 153 16.90 -3.48 -1.21
CA LYS A 153 17.75 -4.65 -1.12
C LYS A 153 17.68 -5.25 0.28
N TYR A 154 17.73 -6.58 0.37
CA TYR A 154 17.98 -7.25 1.64
C TYR A 154 19.37 -6.88 2.14
N SER A 155 19.51 -6.58 3.44
CA SER A 155 20.78 -6.14 4.02
C SER A 155 21.85 -7.22 4.01
N THR A 156 21.44 -8.48 4.16
CA THR A 156 22.35 -9.63 4.21
C THR A 156 22.83 -10.10 2.84
N THR A 157 21.96 -10.14 1.82
CA THR A 157 22.29 -10.70 0.51
C THR A 157 22.52 -9.64 -0.57
N GLY A 158 22.03 -8.42 -0.38
CA GLY A 158 22.02 -7.38 -1.42
C GLY A 158 21.02 -7.65 -2.56
N GLU A 159 20.24 -8.74 -2.49
CA GLU A 159 19.22 -9.09 -3.47
C GLU A 159 18.07 -8.07 -3.44
N GLU A 160 17.64 -7.62 -4.61
CA GLU A 160 16.52 -6.67 -4.73
C GLU A 160 15.16 -7.34 -4.53
N TYR A 161 14.28 -6.67 -3.79
CA TYR A 161 12.90 -7.08 -3.59
C TYR A 161 11.95 -5.87 -3.54
N SER A 162 10.65 -6.16 -3.60
CA SER A 162 9.61 -5.14 -3.44
C SER A 162 9.16 -5.08 -1.99
N PHE A 163 9.38 -3.95 -1.31
CA PHE A 163 8.83 -3.72 0.01
C PHE A 163 7.37 -3.23 -0.10
N GLY A 164 6.44 -4.17 0.04
CA GLY A 164 4.98 -3.94 0.01
C GLY A 164 4.30 -4.05 1.38
N VAL A 165 2.97 -3.87 1.39
CA VAL A 165 2.15 -3.82 2.62
C VAL A 165 2.24 -5.05 3.50
N ALA A 166 2.50 -6.23 2.94
CA ALA A 166 2.67 -7.45 3.72
C ALA A 166 3.97 -7.44 4.55
N HIS A 167 5.03 -6.76 4.07
CA HIS A 167 6.28 -6.58 4.82
C HIS A 167 6.10 -5.56 5.96
N TRP A 168 5.27 -4.54 5.77
CA TRP A 168 4.85 -3.69 6.88
C TRP A 168 3.94 -4.44 7.86
N ALA A 169 3.08 -5.34 7.37
CA ALA A 169 2.17 -6.07 8.22
C ALA A 169 2.87 -6.98 9.25
N VAL A 170 4.08 -7.48 8.95
CA VAL A 170 4.84 -8.26 9.94
C VAL A 170 5.38 -7.42 11.10
N THR A 171 5.42 -6.09 10.97
CA THR A 171 5.95 -5.18 12.01
C THR A 171 4.90 -4.70 13.01
N GLU A 172 3.61 -5.01 12.80
CA GLU A 172 2.51 -4.57 13.65
C GLU A 172 1.59 -5.75 14.03
N ASN A 173 1.38 -5.96 15.34
CA ASN A 173 0.63 -7.09 15.88
C ASN A 173 -0.86 -7.09 15.50
N ARG A 174 -1.41 -5.94 15.08
CA ARG A 174 -2.80 -5.87 14.58
C ARG A 174 -3.03 -6.74 13.34
N PHE A 175 -1.99 -7.03 12.55
CA PHE A 175 -2.10 -7.86 11.36
C PHE A 175 -1.79 -9.35 11.60
N ARG A 176 -1.47 -9.77 12.84
CA ARG A 176 -0.98 -11.13 13.17
C ARG A 176 -1.85 -12.28 12.65
N LYS A 177 -3.16 -12.06 12.49
CA LYS A 177 -4.09 -13.08 11.96
C LYS A 177 -3.95 -13.29 10.45
N HIS A 178 -3.32 -12.34 9.75
CA HIS A 178 -3.14 -12.32 8.31
C HIS A 178 -1.75 -12.76 7.85
N VAL A 179 -0.79 -12.86 8.78
CA VAL A 179 0.60 -13.27 8.54
C VAL A 179 0.93 -14.44 9.48
N LYS A 180 1.22 -15.61 8.91
CA LYS A 180 1.54 -16.82 9.67
C LYS A 180 3.00 -17.23 9.41
N PRO A 181 3.86 -17.30 10.43
CA PRO A 181 5.22 -17.82 10.26
C PRO A 181 5.18 -19.25 9.71
N ILE A 182 6.02 -19.53 8.71
CA ILE A 182 6.18 -20.85 8.10
C ILE A 182 7.66 -21.17 7.91
N LYS A 183 7.97 -22.44 7.68
CA LYS A 183 9.33 -22.86 7.31
C LYS A 183 9.58 -22.62 5.82
N GLU A 184 10.84 -22.58 5.43
CA GLU A 184 11.25 -22.37 4.03
C GLU A 184 10.72 -23.49 3.10
N GLU A 185 10.69 -24.73 3.58
CA GLU A 185 10.20 -25.87 2.79
C GLU A 185 8.69 -25.79 2.52
N ASP A 186 7.94 -25.15 3.42
CA ASP A 186 6.52 -24.89 3.23
C ASP A 186 6.30 -23.67 2.34
N ALA A 187 7.17 -22.65 2.42
CA ALA A 187 7.13 -21.49 1.54
C ALA A 187 7.35 -21.88 0.07
N ALA A 188 8.22 -22.85 -0.21
CA ALA A 188 8.47 -23.36 -1.56
C ALA A 188 7.24 -23.99 -2.24
N LYS A 189 6.21 -24.36 -1.46
CA LYS A 189 4.94 -24.91 -1.97
C LYS A 189 3.90 -23.82 -2.27
N LEU A 190 4.19 -22.57 -1.88
CA LEU A 190 3.31 -21.42 -2.01
C LEU A 190 3.81 -20.49 -3.12
N THR A 191 2.93 -19.60 -3.58
CA THR A 191 3.30 -18.57 -4.58
C THR A 191 3.85 -17.33 -3.89
N LEU A 192 4.94 -16.73 -4.38
CA LEU A 192 5.38 -15.45 -3.81
C LEU A 192 4.28 -14.40 -4.04
N LEU A 193 3.98 -13.59 -3.02
CA LEU A 193 2.94 -12.57 -3.07
C LEU A 193 3.10 -11.64 -4.29
N ASP A 194 4.31 -11.17 -4.57
CA ASP A 194 4.60 -10.30 -5.71
C ASP A 194 4.22 -10.94 -7.04
N ASP A 195 4.52 -12.23 -7.21
CA ASP A 195 4.22 -12.99 -8.43
C ASP A 195 2.71 -13.17 -8.58
N GLN A 196 2.01 -13.46 -7.47
CA GLN A 196 0.55 -13.53 -7.47
C GLN A 196 -0.04 -12.19 -7.92
N LEU A 197 0.43 -11.05 -7.37
CA LEU A 197 -0.12 -9.72 -7.66
C LEU A 197 -0.08 -9.33 -9.14
N LEU A 198 0.79 -9.93 -9.94
CA LEU A 198 0.86 -9.71 -11.40
C LEU A 198 -0.45 -10.11 -12.09
N PHE A 199 -1.14 -11.13 -11.58
CA PHE A 199 -2.38 -11.67 -12.16
C PHE A 199 -3.66 -11.00 -11.67
N LEU A 200 -3.57 -10.03 -10.76
CA LEU A 200 -4.72 -9.39 -10.15
C LEU A 200 -4.82 -7.93 -10.52
N THR A 201 -6.04 -7.48 -10.76
CA THR A 201 -6.40 -6.06 -10.85
C THR A 201 -7.49 -5.73 -9.83
N GLN A 202 -7.76 -4.44 -9.61
CA GLN A 202 -8.90 -4.04 -8.78
C GLN A 202 -10.23 -4.49 -9.40
N ASP A 203 -10.31 -4.55 -10.74
CA ASP A 203 -11.48 -5.03 -11.46
C ASP A 203 -11.83 -6.48 -11.09
N ASP A 204 -10.81 -7.33 -11.00
CA ASP A 204 -10.96 -8.73 -10.59
C ASP A 204 -11.49 -8.86 -9.15
N VAL A 205 -11.13 -7.93 -8.26
CA VAL A 205 -11.63 -7.88 -6.88
C VAL A 205 -13.10 -7.44 -6.86
N ILE A 206 -13.45 -6.38 -7.59
CA ILE A 206 -14.82 -5.85 -7.68
C ILE A 206 -15.78 -6.91 -8.21
N HIS A 207 -15.38 -7.61 -9.28
CA HIS A 207 -16.17 -8.67 -9.90
C HIS A 207 -16.04 -10.03 -9.21
N ARG A 208 -15.38 -10.09 -8.03
CA ARG A 208 -15.21 -11.30 -7.22
C ARG A 208 -14.53 -12.48 -7.95
N ARG A 209 -13.78 -12.22 -9.03
CA ARG A 209 -13.05 -13.25 -9.79
C ARG A 209 -11.92 -13.89 -8.99
N VAL A 210 -11.43 -13.19 -7.96
CA VAL A 210 -10.44 -13.71 -6.99
C VAL A 210 -10.90 -14.95 -6.21
N PHE A 211 -12.21 -15.25 -6.24
CA PHE A 211 -12.81 -16.42 -5.61
C PHE A 211 -13.11 -17.56 -6.59
N ASP A 212 -13.00 -17.32 -7.90
CA ASP A 212 -13.29 -18.31 -8.94
C ASP A 212 -12.04 -19.13 -9.28
N PRO A 213 -12.00 -20.45 -8.99
CA PRO A 213 -10.85 -21.30 -9.27
C PRO A 213 -10.44 -21.37 -10.75
N ALA A 214 -11.37 -21.10 -11.68
CA ALA A 214 -11.09 -21.12 -13.10
C ALA A 214 -10.43 -19.83 -13.61
N HIS A 215 -10.50 -18.74 -12.85
CA HIS A 215 -9.99 -17.44 -13.28
C HIS A 215 -8.50 -17.25 -12.96
N ARG A 216 -7.75 -16.52 -13.81
CA ARG A 216 -6.32 -16.24 -13.59
C ARG A 216 -6.02 -15.54 -12.27
N SER A 217 -6.97 -14.75 -11.77
CA SER A 217 -6.84 -13.98 -10.54
C SER A 217 -7.19 -14.76 -9.28
N PHE A 218 -7.51 -16.07 -9.39
CA PHE A 218 -7.86 -16.89 -8.25
C PHE A 218 -6.75 -16.87 -7.19
N VAL A 219 -7.14 -16.63 -5.94
CA VAL A 219 -6.21 -16.64 -4.81
C VAL A 219 -6.66 -17.70 -3.83
N VAL A 220 -5.82 -18.66 -3.49
CA VAL A 220 -6.08 -19.58 -2.38
C VAL A 220 -5.78 -18.87 -1.06
N ASN A 221 -6.62 -19.04 -0.03
CA ASN A 221 -6.34 -18.45 1.27
C ASN A 221 -5.10 -19.11 1.90
N PHE A 222 -4.13 -18.32 2.35
CA PHE A 222 -2.79 -18.80 2.73
C PHE A 222 -2.04 -19.52 1.60
N GLY A 223 -2.42 -19.27 0.34
CA GLY A 223 -1.73 -19.79 -0.85
C GLY A 223 -0.52 -18.97 -1.28
N CYS A 224 -0.32 -17.79 -0.68
CA CYS A 224 0.80 -16.91 -0.97
C CYS A 224 1.72 -16.77 0.24
N TYR A 225 2.99 -16.43 -0.01
CA TYR A 225 3.95 -16.12 1.04
C TYR A 225 4.76 -14.85 0.76
N ILE A 226 5.39 -14.31 1.79
CA ILE A 226 6.45 -13.33 1.69
C ILE A 226 7.72 -13.83 2.39
N LYS A 227 8.86 -13.30 1.96
CA LYS A 227 10.16 -13.45 2.60
C LYS A 227 10.50 -12.11 3.24
N ALA A 228 10.84 -12.10 4.51
CA ALA A 228 11.24 -10.90 5.24
C ALA A 228 12.56 -11.15 5.97
N GLU A 229 13.35 -10.10 6.15
CA GLU A 229 14.60 -10.15 6.90
C GLU A 229 14.39 -9.50 8.27
N GLU A 230 14.58 -10.27 9.32
CA GLU A 230 14.42 -9.82 10.71
C GLU A 230 15.70 -10.13 11.48
N HIS A 231 16.34 -9.08 12.01
CA HIS A 231 17.59 -9.20 12.77
C HIS A 231 18.68 -10.01 12.02
N GLY A 232 18.80 -9.78 10.71
CA GLY A 232 19.78 -10.45 9.84
C GLY A 232 19.47 -11.91 9.52
N LYS A 233 18.24 -12.38 9.78
CA LYS A 233 17.79 -13.74 9.42
C LYS A 233 16.55 -13.67 8.54
N PHE A 234 16.50 -14.54 7.53
CA PHE A 234 15.29 -14.69 6.73
C PHE A 234 14.21 -15.44 7.49
N LYS A 235 12.99 -14.90 7.43
CA LYS A 235 11.76 -15.54 7.88
C LYS A 235 10.75 -15.54 6.74
N PHE A 236 9.94 -16.57 6.73
CA PHE A 236 8.90 -16.77 5.72
C PHE A 236 7.53 -16.71 6.38
N TYR A 237 6.60 -16.03 5.71
CA TYR A 237 5.25 -15.84 6.23
C TYR A 237 4.23 -16.20 5.16
N ALA A 238 3.36 -17.17 5.45
CA ALA A 238 2.15 -17.39 4.66
C ALA A 238 1.17 -16.24 4.92
N VAL A 239 0.53 -15.73 3.86
CA VAL A 239 -0.38 -14.59 3.95
C VAL A 239 -1.79 -14.95 3.50
N THR A 240 -2.79 -14.43 4.21
CA THR A 240 -4.20 -14.66 3.86
C THR A 240 -4.56 -14.11 2.47
N ARG A 241 -5.66 -14.62 1.87
CA ARG A 241 -6.24 -14.01 0.67
C ARG A 241 -6.50 -12.51 0.87
N GLN A 242 -6.97 -12.12 2.05
CA GLN A 242 -7.24 -10.73 2.37
C GLN A 242 -5.98 -9.87 2.33
N MET A 243 -4.81 -10.40 2.70
CA MET A 243 -3.53 -9.69 2.51
C MET A 243 -3.24 -9.40 1.03
N VAL A 244 -3.54 -10.34 0.15
CA VAL A 244 -3.42 -10.14 -1.30
C VAL A 244 -4.36 -9.02 -1.76
N LEU A 245 -5.62 -9.03 -1.31
CA LEU A 245 -6.60 -7.99 -1.67
C LEU A 245 -6.20 -6.61 -1.13
N PHE A 246 -5.66 -6.55 0.09
CA PHE A 246 -5.13 -5.31 0.65
C PHE A 246 -3.96 -4.74 -0.16
N ALA A 247 -3.06 -5.61 -0.65
CA ALA A 247 -1.99 -5.19 -1.54
C ALA A 247 -2.52 -4.68 -2.89
N VAL A 248 -3.54 -5.32 -3.49
CA VAL A 248 -4.19 -4.84 -4.72
C VAL A 248 -4.79 -3.45 -4.51
N GLU A 249 -5.49 -3.27 -3.38
CA GLU A 249 -6.17 -2.03 -3.00
C GLU A 249 -5.18 -0.87 -2.83
N ARG A 250 -4.10 -1.07 -2.04
CA ARG A 250 -3.06 -0.04 -1.83
C ARG A 250 -2.29 0.27 -3.12
N ARG A 251 -2.02 -0.73 -3.96
CA ARG A 251 -1.41 -0.52 -5.28
C ARG A 251 -2.30 0.34 -6.19
N LYS A 252 -3.62 0.08 -6.22
CA LYS A 252 -4.58 0.89 -6.97
C LYS A 252 -4.61 2.33 -6.47
N ALA A 253 -4.66 2.54 -5.14
CA ALA A 253 -4.59 3.88 -4.55
C ALA A 253 -3.31 4.62 -4.96
N TRP A 254 -2.15 3.94 -4.90
CA TRP A 254 -0.87 4.51 -5.32
C TRP A 254 -0.84 4.90 -6.81
N ARG A 255 -1.33 4.02 -7.70
CA ARG A 255 -1.45 4.30 -9.14
C ARG A 255 -2.34 5.50 -9.44
N MET A 256 -3.45 5.66 -8.70
CA MET A 256 -4.32 6.83 -8.83
C MET A 256 -3.60 8.12 -8.40
N LEU A 257 -2.83 8.07 -7.32
CA LEU A 257 -2.05 9.21 -6.85
C LEU A 257 -0.94 9.61 -7.84
N GLN A 258 -0.22 8.62 -8.40
CA GLN A 258 0.76 8.84 -9.46
C GLN A 258 0.12 9.50 -10.69
N SER A 259 -1.03 9.01 -11.13
CA SER A 259 -1.79 9.59 -12.24
C SER A 259 -2.13 11.07 -12.02
N LYS A 260 -2.64 11.42 -10.82
CA LYS A 260 -2.92 12.83 -10.46
C LYS A 260 -1.67 13.72 -10.49
N ALA A 261 -0.51 13.15 -10.16
CA ALA A 261 0.78 13.83 -10.19
C ALA A 261 1.47 13.80 -11.56
N GLY A 262 0.87 13.21 -12.60
CA GLY A 262 1.47 13.08 -13.92
C GLY A 262 2.60 12.04 -14.01
N ILE A 263 2.70 11.13 -13.05
CA ILE A 263 3.73 10.08 -13.02
C ILE A 263 3.17 8.83 -13.70
N VAL A 264 3.86 8.37 -14.74
CA VAL A 264 3.55 7.11 -15.42
C VAL A 264 4.12 5.95 -14.61
N ASN A 265 3.25 5.02 -14.20
CA ASN A 265 3.67 3.82 -13.48
C ASN A 265 4.05 2.72 -14.49
N LYS A 266 5.32 2.31 -14.47
CA LYS A 266 5.87 1.32 -15.40
C LYS A 266 5.30 -0.08 -15.16
N ASP A 267 5.15 -0.47 -13.90
CA ASP A 267 4.60 -1.77 -13.52
C ASP A 267 3.13 -1.89 -13.98
N TYR A 268 2.37 -0.80 -13.96
CA TYR A 268 0.99 -0.80 -14.45
C TYR A 268 0.91 -1.03 -15.96
N LEU A 269 1.76 -0.36 -16.74
CA LEU A 269 1.82 -0.54 -18.20
C LEU A 269 2.25 -1.96 -18.56
N ALA A 270 3.30 -2.46 -17.91
CA ALA A 270 3.77 -3.83 -18.07
C ALA A 270 2.69 -4.85 -17.71
N GLN A 271 2.01 -4.66 -16.57
CA GLN A 271 0.92 -5.54 -16.13
C GLN A 271 -0.23 -5.54 -17.13
N LYS A 272 -0.63 -4.38 -17.65
CA LYS A 272 -1.71 -4.28 -18.62
C LYS A 272 -1.38 -5.06 -19.91
N SER A 273 -0.15 -4.94 -20.39
CA SER A 273 0.33 -5.71 -21.55
C SER A 273 0.34 -7.21 -21.26
N PHE A 274 0.93 -7.61 -20.13
CA PHE A 274 0.99 -9.01 -19.67
C PHE A 274 -0.40 -9.67 -19.59
N LEU A 275 -1.34 -9.00 -18.93
CA LEU A 275 -2.71 -9.50 -18.77
C LEU A 275 -3.46 -9.55 -20.10
N ALA A 276 -3.25 -8.59 -21.00
CA ALA A 276 -3.86 -8.61 -22.32
C ALA A 276 -3.41 -9.82 -23.16
N LYS A 277 -2.14 -10.23 -23.08
CA LYS A 277 -1.63 -11.43 -23.76
C LYS A 277 -2.23 -12.71 -23.17
N LEU A 278 -2.35 -12.77 -21.84
CA LEU A 278 -3.01 -13.88 -21.14
C LEU A 278 -4.49 -14.01 -21.51
N ASP A 279 -5.22 -12.90 -21.47
CA ASP A 279 -6.66 -12.89 -21.71
C ASP A 279 -7.01 -13.19 -23.18
N LYS A 280 -6.06 -12.97 -24.11
CA LYS A 280 -6.14 -13.41 -25.51
C LYS A 280 -5.73 -14.88 -25.75
N GLY A 281 -5.17 -15.55 -24.74
CA GLY A 281 -4.66 -16.91 -24.87
C GLY A 281 -3.32 -17.02 -25.59
N GLU A 282 -2.57 -15.92 -25.77
CA GLU A 282 -1.23 -15.94 -26.37
C GLU A 282 -0.21 -16.66 -25.46
N ILE A 283 -0.46 -16.66 -24.15
CA ILE A 283 0.35 -17.34 -23.14
C ILE A 283 -0.59 -18.25 -22.33
N PRO A 284 -0.35 -19.58 -22.28
CA PRO A 284 -1.11 -20.47 -21.41
C PRO A 284 -0.98 -20.06 -19.94
N LEU A 285 -2.08 -20.11 -19.18
CA LEU A 285 -2.10 -19.70 -17.77
C LEU A 285 -1.12 -20.52 -16.91
N ALA A 286 -0.93 -21.80 -17.21
CA ALA A 286 0.02 -22.66 -16.50
C ALA A 286 1.46 -22.14 -16.68
N ASP A 287 1.87 -21.87 -17.92
CA ASP A 287 3.19 -21.34 -18.25
C ASP A 287 3.42 -19.97 -17.62
N ALA A 288 2.39 -19.11 -17.66
CA ALA A 288 2.44 -17.80 -17.05
C ALA A 288 2.65 -17.86 -15.54
N LYS A 289 1.99 -18.78 -14.84
CA LYS A 289 2.18 -18.98 -13.39
C LYS A 289 3.59 -19.47 -13.04
N THR A 290 4.18 -20.35 -13.86
CA THR A 290 5.53 -20.86 -13.62
C THR A 290 6.63 -19.85 -13.95
N LYS A 291 6.44 -19.04 -14.99
CA LYS A 291 7.45 -18.06 -15.49
C LYS A 291 7.05 -16.61 -15.26
N ALA A 292 6.25 -16.34 -14.23
CA ALA A 292 5.60 -15.05 -14.01
C ALA A 292 6.58 -13.86 -14.04
N ARG A 293 7.71 -13.96 -13.32
CA ARG A 293 8.72 -12.89 -13.28
C ARG A 293 9.44 -12.68 -14.60
N GLU A 294 9.80 -13.77 -15.28
CA GLU A 294 10.52 -13.69 -16.55
C GLU A 294 9.67 -12.96 -17.59
N LEU A 295 8.42 -13.42 -17.75
CA LEU A 295 7.47 -12.84 -18.69
C LEU A 295 7.14 -11.38 -18.34
N PHE A 296 6.88 -11.09 -17.07
CA PHE A 296 6.60 -9.73 -16.64
C PHE A 296 7.80 -8.78 -16.80
N ASN A 297 9.02 -9.24 -16.50
CA ASN A 297 10.22 -8.43 -16.69
C ASN A 297 10.47 -8.12 -18.17
N ALA A 298 10.11 -9.04 -19.08
CA ALA A 298 10.15 -8.76 -20.52
C ALA A 298 9.14 -7.65 -20.90
N GLU A 299 7.91 -7.69 -20.38
CA GLU A 299 6.95 -6.60 -20.58
C GLU A 299 7.43 -5.28 -19.98
N LEU A 300 8.03 -5.33 -18.79
CA LEU A 300 8.55 -4.15 -18.10
C LEU A 300 9.72 -3.51 -18.85
N ALA A 301 10.63 -4.33 -19.40
CA ALA A 301 11.73 -3.86 -20.23
C ALA A 301 11.26 -3.22 -21.55
N ALA A 302 10.07 -3.62 -22.03
CA ALA A 302 9.44 -3.04 -23.22
C ALA A 302 8.71 -1.71 -22.96
N VAL A 303 8.48 -1.34 -21.68
CA VAL A 303 7.89 -0.04 -21.32
C VAL A 303 8.92 1.07 -21.58
N LYS A 304 8.63 1.93 -22.55
CA LYS A 304 9.42 3.13 -22.86
C LYS A 304 9.23 4.24 -21.83
#